data_AF-A0A9P9K8P6-F1
#
_entry.id   AF-A0A9P9K8P6-F1
#
_cell.length_a   1.000
_cell.length_b   1.000
_cell.length_c   1.000
_cell.angle_alpha   90.00
_cell.angle_beta   90.00
_cell.angle_gamma   90.00
#
_symmetry.space_group_name_H-M   'P 1'
#
loop_
_entity.id
_entity.type
_entity.pdbx_description
1 polymer ?
#
loop_
_entity_poly.entity_id
_entity_poly.type
_entity_poly.pdbx_seq_one_letter_code
_entity_poly.pdbx_strand_id
1 'polypeptide(L)'
;AVPIFQGYISNDHEDEHPVYFKRNSVLHLALFVPWEDFLSETRGDITDIWSTYEDSLCGRLRFHVANISLLSKSAEDARKD
;
A
#
# COMPACT_ATOMS: atom_id res chain seq x y z
N ALA A 1 -13.89 -3.49 -14.72
CA ALA A 1 -12.50 -3.98 -14.76
C ALA A 1 -12.25 -4.75 -13.47
N VAL A 2 -11.61 -5.92 -13.52
CA VAL A 2 -11.12 -6.59 -12.31
C VAL A 2 -9.81 -5.91 -11.95
N PRO A 3 -9.66 -5.29 -10.76
CA PRO A 3 -8.38 -4.75 -10.35
C PRO A 3 -7.44 -5.93 -10.12
N ILE A 4 -6.60 -6.21 -11.12
CA ILE A 4 -5.52 -7.16 -10.95
C ILE A 4 -4.40 -6.37 -10.27
N PHE A 5 -4.24 -6.57 -8.97
CA PHE A 5 -3.04 -6.16 -8.23
C PHE A 5 -1.86 -7.06 -8.64
N GLN A 6 -1.51 -7.04 -9.93
CA GLN A 6 -0.47 -7.89 -10.50
C GLN A 6 0.94 -7.32 -10.29
N GLY A 7 1.07 -6.33 -9.43
CA GLY A 7 2.30 -5.60 -9.26
C GLY A 7 2.81 -5.65 -7.83
N TYR A 8 4.13 -5.67 -7.74
CA TYR A 8 4.90 -5.53 -6.50
C TYR A 8 4.31 -4.45 -5.59
N ILE A 9 4.07 -4.81 -4.33
CA ILE A 9 3.69 -3.91 -3.25
C ILE A 9 4.89 -3.70 -2.35
N SER A 10 5.15 -2.45 -1.99
CA SER A 10 6.29 -2.09 -1.16
C SER A 10 6.00 -0.88 -0.30
N ASN A 11 6.80 -0.69 0.75
CA ASN A 11 6.72 0.48 1.63
C ASN A 11 7.40 1.74 1.07
N ASP A 12 7.75 1.76 -0.23
CA ASP A 12 8.30 2.96 -0.88
C ASP A 12 7.18 3.85 -1.40
N HIS A 13 6.92 4.95 -0.70
CA HIS A 13 5.86 5.91 -1.02
C HIS A 13 6.38 7.16 -1.75
N GLU A 14 7.70 7.29 -1.89
CA GLU A 14 8.38 8.42 -2.53
C GLU A 14 8.69 8.14 -4.02
N ASP A 15 8.20 7.01 -4.54
CA ASP A 15 8.45 6.55 -5.90
C ASP A 15 7.88 7.53 -6.95
N GLU A 16 8.71 8.50 -7.37
CA GLU A 16 8.49 9.38 -8.52
C GLU A 16 8.67 8.56 -9.81
N HIS A 17 7.75 7.65 -10.07
CA HIS A 17 7.75 6.91 -11.32
C HIS A 17 7.15 7.79 -12.43
N PRO A 18 7.79 7.91 -13.62
CA PRO A 18 7.32 8.80 -14.70
C PRO A 18 5.95 8.44 -15.29
N VAL A 19 5.38 7.30 -14.89
CA VAL A 19 4.13 6.74 -15.43
C VAL A 19 3.07 6.55 -14.34
N TYR A 20 3.47 6.46 -13.07
CA TYR A 20 2.57 6.15 -11.96
C TYR A 20 2.75 7.15 -10.83
N PHE A 21 1.69 7.87 -10.50
CA PHE A 21 1.67 8.75 -9.34
C PHE A 21 1.50 7.93 -8.06
N LYS A 22 2.53 7.88 -7.20
CA LYS A 22 2.46 7.40 -5.81
C LYS A 22 1.73 6.06 -5.65
N ARG A 23 2.10 5.10 -6.51
CA ARG A 23 1.41 3.81 -6.68
C ARG A 23 1.25 3.05 -5.38
N ASN A 24 2.30 2.95 -4.57
CA ASN A 24 2.24 2.17 -3.33
C ASN A 24 1.26 2.77 -2.32
N SER A 25 1.17 4.10 -2.21
CA SER A 25 0.18 4.77 -1.35
C SER A 25 -1.25 4.40 -1.75
N VAL A 26 -1.56 4.39 -3.06
CA VAL A 26 -2.86 3.95 -3.58
C VAL A 26 -3.15 2.48 -3.28
N LEU A 27 -2.15 1.60 -3.45
CA LEU A 27 -2.31 0.16 -3.17
C LEU A 27 -2.56 -0.10 -1.69
N HIS A 28 -1.84 0.59 -0.81
CA HIS A 28 -2.00 0.46 0.64
C HIS A 28 -3.37 0.96 1.09
N LEU A 29 -3.81 2.11 0.58
CA LEU A 29 -5.18 2.60 0.82
C LEU A 29 -6.22 1.57 0.40
N ALA A 30 -6.11 1.00 -0.81
CA ALA A 30 -7.06 0.02 -1.32
C ALA A 30 -7.10 -1.30 -0.52
N LEU A 31 -6.02 -1.65 0.19
CA LEU A 31 -5.93 -2.91 0.95
C LEU A 31 -6.29 -2.75 2.43
N PHE A 32 -6.00 -1.60 3.02
CA PHE A 32 -6.07 -1.40 4.47
C PHE A 32 -7.13 -0.39 4.92
N VAL A 33 -7.74 0.36 4.00
CA VAL A 33 -8.80 1.32 4.30
C VAL A 33 -10.14 0.81 3.78
N PRO A 34 -11.22 0.87 4.58
CA PRO A 34 -12.56 0.57 4.10
C PRO A 34 -12.93 1.42 2.87
N TRP A 35 -13.68 0.84 1.95
CA TRP A 35 -14.02 1.48 0.68
C TRP A 35 -14.78 2.80 0.87
N GLU A 36 -15.64 2.87 1.88
CA GLU A 36 -16.43 4.05 2.23
C GLU A 36 -15.55 5.22 2.67
N ASP A 37 -14.53 4.93 3.48
CA ASP A 37 -13.59 5.92 3.99
C ASP A 37 -12.62 6.38 2.89
N PHE A 38 -12.16 5.45 2.05
CA PHE A 38 -11.29 5.73 0.91
C PHE A 38 -11.90 6.73 -0.08
N LEU A 39 -13.21 6.65 -0.34
CA LEU A 39 -13.90 7.57 -1.26
C LEU A 39 -14.18 8.96 -0.65
N SER A 40 -14.11 9.08 0.68
CA SER A 40 -14.49 10.30 1.38
C SER A 40 -13.41 11.38 1.31
N GLU A 41 -12.14 10.98 1.34
CA GLU A 41 -11.01 11.91 1.31
C GLU A 41 -10.52 12.11 -0.13
N THR A 42 -10.61 13.35 -0.60
CA THR A 42 -10.33 13.70 -2.00
C THR A 42 -9.36 14.88 -2.13
N ARG A 43 -8.86 15.40 -1.00
CA ARG A 43 -8.01 16.59 -0.95
C ARG A 43 -6.68 16.26 -0.30
N GLY A 44 -5.61 16.83 -0.85
CA GLY A 44 -4.26 16.63 -0.34
C GLY A 44 -3.47 15.60 -1.14
N ASP A 45 -2.24 15.37 -0.70
CA ASP A 45 -1.36 14.41 -1.31
C ASP A 45 -1.73 12.97 -0.90
N ILE A 46 -1.73 12.04 -1.85
CA ILE A 46 -2.15 10.65 -1.60
C ILE A 46 -1.24 9.91 -0.61
N THR A 47 0.04 10.29 -0.52
CA THR A 47 0.96 9.74 0.49
C THR A 47 0.62 10.28 1.86
N ASP A 48 0.29 11.57 2.01
CA ASP A 48 -0.13 12.14 3.29
C ASP A 48 -1.45 11.51 3.79
N ILE A 49 -2.39 11.27 2.87
CA ILE A 49 -3.65 10.57 3.16
C ILE A 49 -3.33 9.16 3.68
N TRP A 50 -2.47 8.42 2.98
CA TRP A 50 -2.03 7.10 3.42
C TRP A 50 -1.37 7.13 4.80
N SER A 51 -0.43 8.04 5.06
CA SER A 51 0.25 8.16 6.36
C SER A 51 -0.72 8.38 7.51
N THR A 52 -1.76 9.20 7.29
CA THR A 52 -2.80 9.43 8.30
C THR A 52 -3.55 8.14 8.65
N TYR A 53 -3.90 7.34 7.64
CA TYR A 53 -4.56 6.05 7.86
C TYR A 53 -3.62 5.02 8.48
N GLU A 54 -2.36 4.95 8.05
CA GLU A 54 -1.35 4.07 8.62
C GLU A 54 -1.20 4.29 10.13
N ASP A 55 -1.23 5.55 10.57
CA ASP A 55 -1.16 5.89 11.98
C ASP A 55 -2.36 5.41 12.79
N SER A 56 -3.53 5.31 12.16
CA SER A 56 -4.75 4.80 12.78
C SER A 56 -4.86 3.27 12.78
N LEU A 57 -4.01 2.56 12.03
CA LEU A 57 -4.08 1.11 11.93
C LEU A 57 -3.79 0.43 13.27
N CYS A 58 -4.52 -0.66 13.54
CA CYS A 58 -4.22 -1.50 14.69
C CYS A 58 -2.83 -2.16 14.53
N GLY A 59 -2.18 -2.47 15.65
CA GLY A 59 -0.78 -2.93 15.66
C GLY A 59 -0.50 -4.15 14.77
N ARG A 60 -1.49 -5.05 14.59
CA ARG A 60 -1.36 -6.20 13.69
C ARG A 60 -1.23 -5.80 12.22
N LEU A 61 -2.07 -4.88 11.76
CA LEU A 61 -2.04 -4.41 10.37
C LEU A 61 -0.80 -3.55 10.13
N ARG A 62 -0.46 -2.68 11.08
CA ARG A 62 0.76 -1.86 11.02
C ARG A 62 2.02 -2.71 10.93
N PHE A 63 2.07 -3.84 11.64
CA PHE A 63 3.16 -4.82 11.51
C PHE A 63 3.26 -5.37 10.09
N HIS A 64 2.14 -5.74 9.45
CA HIS A 64 2.16 -6.25 8.09
C HIS A 64 2.58 -5.21 7.06
N VAL A 65 2.10 -3.98 7.18
CA VAL A 65 2.52 -2.83 6.35
C VAL A 65 4.03 -2.64 6.44
N ALA A 66 4.57 -2.47 7.65
CA ALA A 66 6.00 -2.22 7.86
C ALA A 66 6.92 -3.34 7.32
N ASN A 67 6.39 -4.55 7.16
CA ASN A 67 7.15 -5.71 6.70
C ASN A 67 6.77 -6.17 5.27
N ILE A 68 5.93 -5.43 4.56
CA ILE A 68 5.30 -5.92 3.33
C ILE A 68 6.30 -6.28 2.23
N SER A 69 7.37 -5.49 2.07
CA SER A 69 8.46 -5.77 1.12
C SER A 69 9.23 -7.04 1.48
N LEU A 70 9.46 -7.28 2.78
CA LEU A 70 10.14 -8.48 3.28
C LEU A 70 9.28 -9.71 3.08
N LEU A 71 7.98 -9.63 3.39
CA LEU A 71 7.02 -10.71 3.17
C LEU A 71 6.94 -11.08 1.69
N SER A 72 6.90 -10.09 0.80
CA SER A 72 6.92 -10.33 -0.65
C SER A 72 8.19 -11.05 -1.09
N LYS A 73 9.35 -10.66 -0.57
CA LYS A 73 10.63 -11.32 -0.87
C LYS A 73 10.67 -12.75 -0.34
N SER A 74 10.28 -12.97 0.92
CA SER A 74 10.21 -14.32 1.51
C SER A 74 9.25 -15.24 0.74
N ALA A 75 8.12 -14.71 0.27
CA ALA A 75 7.21 -15.47 -0.58
C ALA A 75 7.82 -15.82 -1.95
N GLU A 76 8.63 -14.92 -2.53
CA GLU A 76 9.35 -15.22 -3.77
C GLU A 76 10.44 -16.27 -3.57
N ASP A 77 11.23 -16.17 -2.50
CA ASP A 77 12.29 -17.12 -2.16
C ASP A 77 11.70 -18.52 -1.91
N ALA A 78 10.60 -18.62 -1.15
CA ALA A 78 9.91 -19.88 -0.89
C ALA A 78 9.30 -20.56 -2.13
N ARG A 79 9.12 -19.85 -3.25
CA ARG A 79 8.70 -20.46 -4.53
C ARG A 79 9.87 -21.01 -5.34
N LYS A 80 11.10 -20.54 -5.06
CA LYS A 80 12.31 -20.95 -5.77
C LYS A 80 12.96 -22.18 -5.15
N ASP A 81 12.73 -22.40 -3.86
CA ASP A 81 13.02 -23.65 -3.13
C ASP A 81 12.09 -24.79 -3.56
#